data_AF-A0A818HDX5-F1
#
_entry.id   AF-A0A818HDX5-F1
#
_cell.length_a   1.000
_cell.length_b   1.000
_cell.length_c   1.000
_cell.angle_alpha   90.00
_cell.angle_beta   90.00
_cell.angle_gamma   90.00
#
_symmetry.space_group_name_H-M   'P 1'
#
loop_
_entity.id
_entity.type
_entity.pdbx_description
1 polymer ?
#
loop_
_entity_poly.entity_id
_entity_poly.type
_entity_poly.pdbx_seq_one_letter_code
_entity_poly.pdbx_strand_id
1 'polypeptide(L)'
;MTSDTCLGCPCPPTVSIFRRVGSALFYGVCSCLITVVNKLVLTSYEFPSFQLLAIGQLTVSIVVLYVARSFGLIRFPHFSESIINKIMPLPLLFFGNLLFGLAGTQAVSLPMFTVLRRFSIWLTMIGEQIYLMQSQSLIAQASVYIMLIGTMIAASDDLSFSGFGYAFLIINNFCTAAQGIIIKQKLINKEFNQYGLLFYNSLVVLGPAIVLAAFTDDLNKVWNYDGYSDVGFIMAFLLSSILGFLLNYSTMLCTHYNSPLTTTVVGACKNMFVTYLGMIIGGDYIYSHVNFLGLSISVAGSLVYSWVTFARKPPTTTAHGTGIPPATSESRKNDDPTASLHEP
;
A
#
# COMPACT_ATOMS: atom_id res chain seq x y z
N MET A 1 16.08 -22.74 44.28
CA MET A 1 15.74 -21.33 44.04
C MET A 1 16.59 -20.85 42.89
N THR A 2 15.97 -20.75 41.72
CA THR A 2 16.54 -20.32 40.44
C THR A 2 16.64 -18.78 40.42
N SER A 3 17.74 -18.25 39.89
CA SER A 3 17.83 -16.85 39.47
C SER A 3 18.81 -16.76 38.31
N ASP A 4 18.31 -17.13 37.13
CA ASP A 4 18.92 -16.79 35.85
C ASP A 4 18.74 -15.29 35.59
N THR A 5 19.84 -14.57 35.57
CA THR A 5 19.93 -13.18 35.12
C THR A 5 20.15 -13.18 33.60
N CYS A 6 19.06 -13.05 32.84
CA CYS A 6 19.15 -12.79 31.40
C CYS A 6 19.75 -11.39 31.14
N LEU A 7 21.04 -11.36 30.84
CA LEU A 7 21.70 -10.25 30.15
C LEU A 7 21.15 -10.08 28.73
N GLY A 8 20.91 -8.83 28.34
CA GLY A 8 21.32 -8.36 27.01
C GLY A 8 20.39 -8.62 25.82
N CYS A 9 19.17 -8.09 25.84
CA CYS A 9 18.51 -7.68 24.60
C CYS A 9 18.51 -6.14 24.52
N PRO A 10 19.10 -5.50 23.49
CA PRO A 10 18.92 -4.07 23.31
C PRO A 10 17.44 -3.82 23.03
N CYS A 11 16.75 -3.16 23.96
CA CYS A 11 15.43 -2.62 23.69
C CYS A 11 15.52 -1.74 22.43
N PRO A 12 14.66 -1.92 21.42
CA PRO A 12 14.64 -1.01 20.29
C PRO A 12 14.44 0.41 20.83
N PRO A 13 15.14 1.42 20.29
CA PRO A 13 15.05 2.78 20.81
C PRO A 13 13.57 3.18 20.84
N THR A 14 13.10 3.64 21.99
CA THR A 14 11.74 4.18 22.18
C THR A 14 11.61 5.41 21.29
N VAL A 15 11.21 5.19 20.03
CA VAL A 15 10.93 6.25 19.08
C VAL A 15 9.91 7.18 19.72
N SER A 16 10.27 8.47 19.85
CA SER A 16 9.42 9.44 20.53
C SER A 16 8.03 9.48 19.91
N ILE A 17 7.00 9.60 20.75
CA ILE A 17 5.59 9.71 20.32
C ILE A 17 5.42 10.81 19.27
N PHE A 18 6.19 11.90 19.40
CA PHE A 18 6.24 12.98 18.43
C PHE A 18 6.64 12.53 17.02
N ARG A 19 7.64 11.64 16.86
CA ARG A 19 8.05 11.12 15.55
C ARG A 19 7.00 10.17 14.95
N ARG A 20 6.28 9.44 15.80
CA ARG A 20 5.18 8.54 15.41
C ARG A 20 3.98 9.32 14.88
N VAL A 21 3.51 10.29 15.68
CA VAL A 21 2.40 11.17 15.30
C VAL A 21 2.78 12.03 14.10
N GLY A 22 4.01 12.56 14.07
CA GLY A 22 4.53 13.35 12.96
C GLY A 22 4.57 12.60 11.64
N SER A 23 5.06 11.34 11.62
CA SER A 23 5.08 10.54 10.38
C SER A 23 3.69 10.13 9.90
N ALA A 24 2.76 9.86 10.83
CA ALA A 24 1.36 9.59 10.53
C ALA A 24 0.65 10.81 9.92
N LEU A 25 0.79 11.99 10.54
CA LEU A 25 0.24 13.23 10.01
C LEU A 25 0.84 13.59 8.64
N PHE A 26 2.16 13.44 8.50
CA PHE A 26 2.84 13.71 7.23
C PHE A 26 2.32 12.82 6.09
N TYR A 27 2.15 11.52 6.36
CA TYR A 27 1.52 10.60 5.39
C TYR A 27 0.09 11.04 5.05
N GLY A 28 -0.75 11.32 6.06
CA GLY A 28 -2.13 11.77 5.84
C GLY A 28 -2.22 13.02 4.97
N VAL A 29 -1.43 14.05 5.29
CA VAL A 29 -1.38 15.31 4.54
C VAL A 29 -0.90 15.10 3.12
N CYS A 30 0.24 14.41 2.90
CA CYS A 30 0.75 14.14 1.55
C CYS A 30 -0.27 13.37 0.71
N SER A 31 -0.94 12.41 1.31
CA SER A 31 -1.90 11.53 0.63
C SER A 31 -3.21 12.24 0.27
N CYS A 32 -3.69 13.17 1.10
CA CYS A 32 -4.80 14.05 0.74
C CYS A 32 -4.38 15.03 -0.36
N LEU A 33 -3.23 15.70 -0.19
CA LEU A 33 -2.78 16.76 -1.08
C LEU A 33 -2.55 16.26 -2.51
N ILE A 34 -1.87 15.11 -2.68
CA ILE A 34 -1.66 14.52 -4.02
C ILE A 34 -2.98 14.20 -4.72
N THR A 35 -4.02 13.78 -3.98
CA THR A 35 -5.32 13.44 -4.58
C THR A 35 -6.00 14.71 -5.11
N VAL A 36 -5.95 15.80 -4.35
CA VAL A 36 -6.49 17.10 -4.76
C VAL A 36 -5.70 17.69 -5.93
N VAL A 37 -4.36 17.70 -5.85
CA VAL A 37 -3.51 18.26 -6.91
C VAL A 37 -3.62 17.45 -8.21
N ASN A 38 -3.67 16.11 -8.14
CA ASN A 38 -3.88 15.29 -9.33
C ASN A 38 -5.22 15.60 -10.01
N LYS A 39 -6.28 15.79 -9.21
CA LYS A 39 -7.60 16.17 -9.76
C LYS A 39 -7.57 17.58 -10.35
N LEU A 40 -6.91 18.53 -9.69
CA LEU A 40 -6.73 19.89 -10.21
C LEU A 40 -6.05 19.88 -11.60
N VAL A 41 -4.96 19.11 -11.74
CA VAL A 41 -4.23 18.97 -13.01
C VAL A 41 -5.09 18.31 -14.10
N LEU A 42 -5.78 17.21 -13.77
CA LEU A 42 -6.51 16.42 -14.76
C LEU A 42 -7.88 17.01 -15.14
N THR A 43 -8.54 17.71 -14.22
CA THR A 43 -9.92 18.17 -14.41
C THR A 43 -10.01 19.68 -14.56
N SER A 44 -9.33 20.48 -13.73
CA SER A 44 -9.44 21.95 -13.83
C SER A 44 -8.54 22.53 -14.92
N TYR A 45 -7.35 21.98 -15.10
CA TYR A 45 -6.47 22.33 -16.22
C TYR A 45 -6.73 21.47 -17.48
N GLU A 46 -7.68 20.54 -17.42
CA GLU A 46 -8.07 19.66 -18.53
C GLU A 46 -6.88 18.94 -19.20
N PHE A 47 -5.87 18.58 -18.40
CA PHE A 47 -4.67 17.96 -18.95
C PHE A 47 -5.01 16.60 -19.61
N PRO A 48 -4.69 16.40 -20.91
CA PRO A 48 -5.28 15.32 -21.70
C PRO A 48 -4.70 13.93 -21.40
N SER A 49 -3.56 13.83 -20.72
CA SER A 49 -2.90 12.54 -20.47
C SER A 49 -2.54 12.31 -19.00
N PHE A 50 -3.32 11.46 -18.33
CA PHE A 50 -2.95 10.97 -17.02
C PHE A 50 -1.68 10.10 -17.02
N GLN A 51 -1.37 9.45 -18.16
CA GLN A 51 -0.20 8.59 -18.30
C GLN A 51 1.09 9.41 -18.14
N LEU A 52 1.15 10.60 -18.74
CA LEU A 52 2.31 11.48 -18.61
C LEU A 52 2.50 11.99 -17.17
N LEU A 53 1.41 12.30 -16.47
CA LEU A 53 1.47 12.66 -15.06
C LEU A 53 2.07 11.52 -14.21
N ALA A 54 1.67 10.29 -14.52
CA ALA A 54 2.20 9.08 -13.89
C ALA A 54 3.71 8.89 -14.15
N ILE A 55 4.13 9.06 -15.41
CA ILE A 55 5.53 9.00 -15.82
C ILE A 55 6.34 10.09 -15.12
N GLY A 56 5.80 11.30 -14.98
CA GLY A 56 6.41 12.39 -14.24
C GLY A 56 6.67 12.03 -12.77
N GLN A 57 5.67 11.48 -12.08
CA GLN A 57 5.78 11.00 -10.70
C GLN A 57 6.84 9.89 -10.54
N LEU A 58 6.86 8.92 -11.46
CA LEU A 58 7.85 7.84 -11.48
C LEU A 58 9.26 8.37 -11.74
N THR A 59 9.40 9.28 -12.70
CA THR A 59 10.69 9.89 -13.07
C THR A 59 11.28 10.69 -11.93
N VAL A 60 10.48 11.57 -11.31
CA VAL A 60 10.91 12.35 -10.13
C VAL A 60 11.31 11.40 -9.00
N SER A 61 10.54 10.34 -8.76
CA SER A 61 10.90 9.34 -7.73
C SER A 61 12.26 8.70 -8.00
N ILE A 62 12.53 8.26 -9.24
CA ILE A 62 13.80 7.65 -9.64
C ILE A 62 14.96 8.65 -9.50
N VAL A 63 14.79 9.88 -9.99
CA VAL A 63 15.82 10.93 -9.90
C VAL A 63 16.17 11.21 -8.44
N VAL A 64 15.17 11.43 -7.58
CA VAL A 64 15.41 11.70 -6.16
C VAL A 64 16.09 10.52 -5.46
N LEU A 65 15.67 9.28 -5.74
CA LEU A 65 16.30 8.07 -5.20
C LEU A 65 17.76 7.91 -5.67
N TYR A 66 18.04 8.22 -6.93
CA TYR A 66 19.39 8.17 -7.51
C TYR A 66 20.32 9.22 -6.90
N VAL A 67 19.82 10.45 -6.75
CA VAL A 67 20.55 11.53 -6.09
C VAL A 67 20.83 11.17 -4.62
N ALA A 68 19.83 10.67 -3.89
CA ALA A 68 20.00 10.22 -2.50
C ALA A 68 21.00 9.07 -2.34
N ARG A 69 21.06 8.16 -3.34
CA ARG A 69 22.10 7.12 -3.41
C ARG A 69 23.49 7.72 -3.62
N SER A 70 23.61 8.72 -4.49
CA SER A 70 24.88 9.37 -4.79
C SER A 70 25.46 10.12 -3.59
N PHE A 71 24.58 10.64 -2.72
CA PHE A 71 24.96 11.21 -1.42
C PHE A 71 25.19 10.17 -0.30
N GLY A 72 25.05 8.88 -0.60
CA GLY A 72 25.31 7.80 0.36
C GLY A 72 24.25 7.63 1.46
N LEU A 73 23.11 8.34 1.39
CA LEU A 73 22.03 8.21 2.37
C LEU A 73 21.27 6.87 2.26
N ILE A 74 21.27 6.25 1.07
CA ILE A 74 20.50 5.02 0.80
C ILE A 74 21.35 4.03 0.00
N ARG A 75 21.47 2.79 0.51
CA ARG A 75 22.10 1.67 -0.20
C ARG A 75 21.02 0.79 -0.84
N PHE A 76 21.03 0.70 -2.17
CA PHE A 76 20.24 -0.28 -2.92
C PHE A 76 21.13 -1.41 -3.43
N PRO A 77 20.65 -2.67 -3.43
CA PRO A 77 21.39 -3.78 -4.02
C PRO A 77 21.69 -3.52 -5.51
N HIS A 78 22.85 -3.96 -5.99
CA HIS A 78 23.28 -3.76 -7.37
C HIS A 78 22.36 -4.49 -8.37
N PHE A 79 22.24 -3.90 -9.57
CA PHE A 79 21.42 -4.39 -10.68
C PHE A 79 21.86 -5.81 -11.07
N SER A 80 20.95 -6.78 -11.06
CA SER A 80 21.20 -8.14 -11.53
C SER A 80 20.02 -8.57 -12.40
N GLU A 81 20.29 -9.07 -13.61
CA GLU A 81 19.24 -9.55 -14.52
C GLU A 81 18.40 -10.68 -13.91
N SER A 82 18.98 -11.46 -12.99
CA SER A 82 18.28 -12.48 -12.22
C SER A 82 17.19 -11.90 -11.30
N ILE A 83 17.35 -10.65 -10.83
CA ILE A 83 16.37 -9.95 -10.00
C ILE A 83 15.14 -9.55 -10.82
N ILE A 84 15.35 -9.10 -12.07
CA ILE A 84 14.25 -8.67 -12.95
C ILE A 84 13.33 -9.86 -13.26
N ASN A 85 13.89 -11.00 -13.66
CA ASN A 85 13.09 -12.20 -13.94
C ASN A 85 12.32 -12.70 -12.71
N LYS A 86 12.90 -12.57 -11.50
CA LYS A 86 12.21 -12.92 -10.26
C LYS A 86 11.11 -11.94 -9.86
N ILE A 87 11.14 -10.71 -10.35
CA ILE A 87 10.17 -9.66 -10.04
C ILE A 87 8.97 -9.67 -11.02
N MET A 88 9.05 -10.38 -12.15
CA MET A 88 8.27 -10.14 -13.36
C MET A 88 6.77 -10.53 -13.47
N PRO A 89 5.99 -10.76 -12.40
CA PRO A 89 4.57 -10.39 -12.48
C PRO A 89 4.28 -9.04 -11.80
N LEU A 90 5.15 -8.59 -10.89
CA LEU A 90 4.87 -7.45 -10.02
C LEU A 90 4.86 -6.10 -10.77
N PRO A 91 5.84 -5.77 -11.64
CA PRO A 91 5.84 -4.55 -12.45
C PRO A 91 4.64 -4.46 -13.38
N LEU A 92 4.24 -5.59 -13.98
CA LEU A 92 3.08 -5.62 -14.87
C LEU A 92 1.79 -5.27 -14.12
N LEU A 93 1.60 -5.82 -12.92
CA LEU A 93 0.46 -5.51 -12.08
C LEU A 93 0.48 -4.07 -11.56
N PHE A 94 1.67 -3.55 -11.21
CA PHE A 94 1.81 -2.14 -10.82
C PHE A 94 1.52 -1.21 -11.99
N PHE A 95 1.95 -1.55 -13.20
CA PHE A 95 1.66 -0.79 -14.40
C PHE A 95 0.16 -0.77 -14.69
N GLY A 96 -0.51 -1.93 -14.68
CA GLY A 96 -1.96 -2.00 -14.80
C GLY A 96 -2.69 -1.19 -13.72
N ASN A 97 -2.26 -1.31 -12.46
CA ASN A 97 -2.79 -0.50 -11.37
C ASN A 97 -2.64 1.01 -11.66
N LEU A 98 -1.46 1.46 -12.08
CA LEU A 98 -1.22 2.87 -12.39
C LEU A 98 -2.13 3.39 -13.51
N LEU A 99 -2.20 2.66 -14.62
CA LEU A 99 -2.98 3.05 -15.79
C LEU A 99 -4.48 3.11 -15.50
N PHE A 100 -5.04 1.98 -15.06
CA PHE A 100 -6.48 1.87 -14.85
C PHE A 100 -6.95 2.72 -13.66
N GLY A 101 -6.07 2.93 -12.67
CA GLY A 101 -6.36 3.78 -11.52
C GLY A 101 -6.44 5.26 -11.89
N LEU A 102 -5.54 5.74 -12.75
CA LEU A 102 -5.57 7.12 -13.21
C LEU A 102 -6.69 7.36 -14.23
N ALA A 103 -6.91 6.43 -15.17
CA ALA A 103 -8.06 6.46 -16.08
C ALA A 103 -9.39 6.54 -15.30
N GLY A 104 -9.53 5.74 -14.24
CA GLY A 104 -10.70 5.79 -13.36
C GLY A 104 -10.84 7.10 -12.58
N THR A 105 -9.74 7.77 -12.24
CA THR A 105 -9.77 9.07 -11.53
C THR A 105 -10.32 10.18 -12.42
N GLN A 106 -10.04 10.12 -13.73
CA GLN A 106 -10.55 11.08 -14.69
C GLN A 106 -12.03 10.81 -15.04
N ALA A 107 -12.42 9.55 -15.15
CA ALA A 107 -13.75 9.15 -15.63
C ALA A 107 -14.83 9.08 -14.54
N VAL A 108 -14.46 9.07 -13.25
CA VAL A 108 -15.39 8.88 -12.13
C VAL A 108 -15.18 9.98 -11.08
N SER A 109 -16.26 10.42 -10.43
CA SER A 109 -16.19 11.38 -9.33
C SER A 109 -15.32 10.85 -8.17
N LEU A 110 -14.59 11.75 -7.49
CA LEU A 110 -13.69 11.38 -6.38
C LEU A 110 -14.37 10.56 -5.25
N PRO A 111 -15.61 10.85 -4.84
CA PRO A 111 -16.30 10.06 -3.82
C PRO A 111 -16.53 8.62 -4.28
N MET A 112 -17.05 8.45 -5.50
CA MET A 112 -17.32 7.13 -6.07
C MET A 112 -16.04 6.36 -6.36
N PHE A 113 -15.01 7.02 -6.88
CA PHE A 113 -13.68 6.44 -7.07
C PHE A 113 -13.13 5.83 -5.77
N THR A 114 -13.23 6.58 -4.67
CA THR A 114 -12.73 6.13 -3.35
C THR A 114 -13.50 4.93 -2.82
N VAL A 115 -14.82 4.90 -3.02
CA VAL A 115 -15.68 3.85 -2.50
C VAL A 115 -15.68 2.60 -3.38
N LEU A 116 -15.55 2.74 -4.70
CA LEU A 116 -15.33 1.62 -5.63
C LEU A 116 -13.97 0.96 -5.40
N ARG A 117 -12.94 1.70 -5.01
CA ARG A 117 -11.65 1.10 -4.65
C ARG A 117 -11.69 0.15 -3.45
N ARG A 118 -12.76 0.21 -2.64
CA ARG A 118 -12.94 -0.70 -1.49
C ARG A 118 -13.20 -2.13 -1.91
N PHE A 119 -13.62 -2.38 -3.15
CA PHE A 119 -13.64 -3.73 -3.73
C PHE A 119 -12.25 -4.38 -3.72
N SER A 120 -11.17 -3.62 -3.84
CA SER A 120 -9.81 -4.16 -3.77
C SER A 120 -9.51 -4.80 -2.41
N ILE A 121 -10.06 -4.25 -1.32
CA ILE A 121 -9.89 -4.82 0.03
C ILE A 121 -10.58 -6.19 0.12
N TRP A 122 -11.78 -6.30 -0.43
CA TRP A 122 -12.50 -7.57 -0.50
C TRP A 122 -11.77 -8.61 -1.37
N LEU A 123 -11.29 -8.21 -2.56
CA LEU A 123 -10.47 -9.08 -3.42
C LEU A 123 -9.17 -9.52 -2.74
N THR A 124 -8.51 -8.61 -2.03
CA THR A 124 -7.28 -8.90 -1.29
C THR A 124 -7.56 -9.89 -0.17
N MET A 125 -8.65 -9.73 0.58
CA MET A 125 -9.04 -10.66 1.64
C MET A 125 -9.26 -12.09 1.12
N ILE A 126 -9.98 -12.24 0.01
CA ILE A 126 -10.18 -13.55 -0.64
C ILE A 126 -8.85 -14.11 -1.12
N GLY A 127 -8.03 -13.29 -1.78
CA GLY A 127 -6.74 -13.74 -2.29
C GLY A 127 -5.75 -14.09 -1.18
N GLU A 128 -5.74 -13.41 -0.04
CA GLU A 128 -4.95 -13.80 1.13
C GLU A 128 -5.38 -15.15 1.69
N GLN A 129 -6.69 -15.40 1.74
CA GLN A 129 -7.22 -16.68 2.20
C GLN A 129 -6.82 -17.83 1.25
N ILE A 130 -6.85 -17.61 -0.07
CA ILE A 130 -6.53 -18.64 -1.08
C ILE A 130 -5.02 -18.86 -1.22
N TYR A 131 -4.22 -17.79 -1.34
CA TYR A 131 -2.79 -17.90 -1.68
C TYR A 131 -1.87 -17.98 -0.48
N LEU A 132 -2.22 -17.29 0.63
CA LEU A 132 -1.39 -17.26 1.83
C LEU A 132 -1.94 -18.18 2.94
N MET A 133 -3.09 -18.83 2.71
CA MET A 133 -3.79 -19.66 3.70
C MET A 133 -4.01 -18.90 5.02
N GLN A 134 -4.15 -17.57 4.95
CA GLN A 134 -4.30 -16.69 6.10
C GLN A 134 -5.74 -16.18 6.16
N SER A 135 -6.51 -16.67 7.12
CA SER A 135 -7.89 -16.22 7.34
C SER A 135 -7.95 -14.98 8.24
N GLN A 136 -8.79 -14.03 7.85
CA GLN A 136 -9.14 -12.86 8.66
C GLN A 136 -10.21 -13.22 9.70
N SER A 137 -10.39 -12.42 10.78
CA SER A 137 -11.53 -12.61 11.70
C SER A 137 -12.86 -12.50 10.99
N LEU A 138 -13.85 -13.21 11.51
CA LEU A 138 -15.26 -12.98 11.20
C LEU A 138 -15.66 -11.50 11.33
N ILE A 139 -15.20 -10.79 12.37
CA ILE A 139 -15.49 -9.35 12.55
C ILE A 139 -14.83 -8.48 11.45
N ALA A 140 -13.61 -8.81 11.04
CA ALA A 140 -12.94 -8.09 9.95
C ALA A 140 -13.60 -8.38 8.59
N GLN A 141 -14.01 -9.62 8.36
CA GLN A 141 -14.78 -10.02 7.19
C GLN A 141 -16.13 -9.29 7.14
N ALA A 142 -16.87 -9.28 8.25
CA ALA A 142 -18.14 -8.54 8.38
C ALA A 142 -17.97 -7.05 8.06
N SER A 143 -16.89 -6.42 8.54
CA SER A 143 -16.59 -5.02 8.25
C SER A 143 -16.40 -4.76 6.76
N VAL A 144 -15.68 -5.66 6.06
CA VAL A 144 -15.48 -5.55 4.61
C VAL A 144 -16.77 -5.80 3.83
N TYR A 145 -17.64 -6.71 4.29
CA TYR A 145 -18.97 -6.88 3.69
C TYR A 145 -19.84 -5.62 3.88
N ILE A 146 -19.80 -4.96 5.04
CA ILE A 146 -20.51 -3.68 5.25
C ILE A 146 -19.97 -2.61 4.29
N MET A 147 -18.64 -2.52 4.13
CA MET A 147 -18.02 -1.60 3.17
C MET A 147 -18.54 -1.85 1.75
N LEU A 148 -18.60 -3.12 1.35
CA LEU A 148 -19.06 -3.56 0.02
C LEU A 148 -20.55 -3.25 -0.19
N ILE A 149 -21.41 -3.52 0.79
CA ILE A 149 -22.84 -3.19 0.74
C ILE A 149 -23.03 -1.68 0.57
N GLY A 150 -22.32 -0.86 1.36
CA GLY A 150 -22.35 0.60 1.21
C GLY A 150 -21.91 1.05 -0.18
N THR A 151 -20.85 0.45 -0.73
CA THR A 151 -20.39 0.73 -2.10
C THR A 151 -21.47 0.40 -3.14
N MET A 152 -22.21 -0.69 -2.97
CA MET A 152 -23.26 -1.09 -3.91
C MET A 152 -24.49 -0.19 -3.84
N ILE A 153 -24.90 0.20 -2.63
CA ILE A 153 -25.97 1.19 -2.45
C ILE A 153 -25.57 2.53 -3.06
N ALA A 154 -24.30 2.93 -2.93
CA ALA A 154 -23.82 4.16 -3.56
C ALA A 154 -23.89 4.07 -5.10
N ALA A 155 -23.37 2.97 -5.65
CA ALA A 155 -23.30 2.75 -7.08
C ALA A 155 -24.68 2.60 -7.76
N SER A 156 -25.70 2.10 -7.05
CA SER A 156 -27.04 1.90 -7.63
C SER A 156 -27.74 3.20 -8.01
N ASP A 157 -27.33 4.32 -7.44
CA ASP A 157 -27.94 5.64 -7.66
C ASP A 157 -26.87 6.70 -7.95
N ASP A 158 -25.80 6.30 -8.65
CA ASP A 158 -24.78 7.23 -9.12
C ASP A 158 -25.24 7.94 -10.38
N LEU A 159 -25.65 9.19 -10.22
CA LEU A 159 -26.07 10.06 -11.34
C LEU A 159 -24.89 10.49 -12.24
N SER A 160 -23.65 10.32 -11.78
CA SER A 160 -22.41 10.58 -12.54
C SER A 160 -21.82 9.30 -13.18
N PHE A 161 -22.66 8.27 -13.37
CA PHE A 161 -22.20 6.95 -13.79
C PHE A 161 -21.51 6.94 -15.16
N SER A 162 -20.30 6.40 -15.19
CA SER A 162 -19.54 6.09 -16.41
C SER A 162 -19.16 4.62 -16.42
N GLY A 163 -19.79 3.83 -17.31
CA GLY A 163 -19.55 2.39 -17.40
C GLY A 163 -18.08 2.03 -17.68
N PHE A 164 -17.42 2.80 -18.55
CA PHE A 164 -15.99 2.64 -18.82
C PHE A 164 -15.12 2.97 -17.60
N GLY A 165 -15.44 4.06 -16.87
CA GLY A 165 -14.73 4.43 -15.65
C GLY A 165 -14.83 3.36 -14.56
N TYR A 166 -16.01 2.78 -14.39
CA TYR A 166 -16.24 1.67 -13.45
C TYR A 166 -15.50 0.40 -13.86
N ALA A 167 -15.52 0.04 -15.15
CA ALA A 167 -14.77 -1.12 -15.64
C ALA A 167 -13.26 -0.97 -15.40
N PHE A 168 -12.68 0.20 -15.68
CA PHE A 168 -11.28 0.48 -15.37
C PHE A 168 -11.00 0.38 -13.87
N LEU A 169 -11.90 0.87 -13.01
CA LEU A 169 -11.75 0.75 -11.56
C LEU A 169 -11.78 -0.70 -11.07
N ILE A 170 -12.64 -1.56 -11.62
CA ILE A 170 -12.67 -2.98 -11.25
C ILE A 170 -11.37 -3.70 -11.66
N ILE A 171 -10.86 -3.42 -12.87
CA ILE A 171 -9.56 -3.96 -13.30
C ILE A 171 -8.44 -3.42 -12.41
N ASN A 172 -8.45 -2.11 -12.10
CA ASN A 172 -7.52 -1.48 -11.17
C ASN A 172 -7.51 -2.18 -9.81
N ASN A 173 -8.69 -2.51 -9.28
CA ASN A 173 -8.85 -3.19 -7.99
C ASN A 173 -8.26 -4.60 -8.00
N PHE A 174 -8.44 -5.34 -9.10
CA PHE A 174 -7.84 -6.66 -9.28
C PHE A 174 -6.31 -6.58 -9.33
N CYS A 175 -5.76 -5.66 -10.14
CA CYS A 175 -4.32 -5.42 -10.20
C CYS A 175 -3.76 -5.04 -8.83
N THR A 176 -4.43 -4.15 -8.10
CA THR A 176 -4.03 -3.73 -6.74
C THR A 176 -4.01 -4.88 -5.76
N ALA A 177 -5.05 -5.73 -5.77
CA ALA A 177 -5.14 -6.88 -4.88
C ALA A 177 -4.05 -7.92 -5.18
N ALA A 178 -3.89 -8.29 -6.46
CA ALA A 178 -2.87 -9.22 -6.91
C ALA A 178 -1.45 -8.71 -6.58
N GLN A 179 -1.20 -7.41 -6.81
CA GLN A 179 0.06 -6.77 -6.48
C GLN A 179 0.34 -6.84 -4.97
N GLY A 180 -0.65 -6.53 -4.13
CA GLY A 180 -0.52 -6.61 -2.66
C GLY A 180 -0.18 -8.01 -2.17
N ILE A 181 -0.85 -9.03 -2.71
CA ILE A 181 -0.62 -10.45 -2.38
C ILE A 181 0.80 -10.89 -2.76
N ILE A 182 1.25 -10.57 -3.99
CA ILE A 182 2.58 -10.95 -4.47
C ILE A 182 3.68 -10.24 -3.67
N ILE A 183 3.51 -8.95 -3.34
CA ILE A 183 4.44 -8.23 -2.46
C ILE A 183 4.53 -8.94 -1.11
N LYS A 184 3.38 -9.26 -0.50
CA LYS A 184 3.33 -9.91 0.81
C LYS A 184 4.00 -11.28 0.77
N GLN A 185 3.75 -12.09 -0.26
CA GLN A 185 4.40 -13.38 -0.46
C GLN A 185 5.92 -13.26 -0.59
N LYS A 186 6.42 -12.31 -1.40
CA LYS A 186 7.86 -12.08 -1.60
C LYS A 186 8.57 -11.58 -0.34
N LEU A 187 7.88 -10.78 0.48
CA LEU A 187 8.38 -10.33 1.78
C LEU A 187 8.47 -11.49 2.79
N ILE A 188 7.45 -12.36 2.84
CA ILE A 188 7.44 -13.55 3.71
C ILE A 188 8.60 -14.50 3.35
N ASN A 189 8.84 -14.69 2.05
CA ASN A 189 9.92 -15.54 1.55
C ASN A 189 11.32 -14.92 1.70
N LYS A 190 11.43 -13.71 2.29
CA LYS A 190 12.68 -12.94 2.48
C LYS A 190 13.50 -12.75 1.20
N GLU A 191 12.86 -12.76 0.02
CA GLU A 191 13.57 -12.67 -1.27
C GLU A 191 14.11 -11.24 -1.53
N PHE A 192 13.49 -10.22 -0.94
CA PHE A 192 13.81 -8.81 -1.22
C PHE A 192 13.70 -7.89 0.02
N ASN A 193 14.54 -6.85 0.04
CA ASN A 193 14.39 -5.72 0.96
C ASN A 193 13.32 -4.74 0.43
N GLN A 194 12.51 -4.15 1.32
CA GLN A 194 11.34 -3.31 1.00
C GLN A 194 11.66 -2.15 0.04
N TYR A 195 12.84 -1.55 0.18
CA TYR A 195 13.35 -0.48 -0.67
C TYR A 195 13.80 -0.94 -2.05
N GLY A 196 14.37 -2.15 -2.14
CA GLY A 196 14.76 -2.74 -3.42
C GLY A 196 13.54 -3.05 -4.28
N LEU A 197 12.48 -3.59 -3.67
CA LEU A 197 11.26 -3.93 -4.38
C LEU A 197 10.60 -2.67 -5.00
N LEU A 198 10.55 -1.56 -4.27
CA LEU A 198 9.96 -0.31 -4.77
C LEU A 198 10.77 0.29 -5.92
N PHE A 199 12.10 0.35 -5.79
CA PHE A 199 12.96 0.91 -6.83
C PHE A 199 12.92 0.09 -8.13
N TYR A 200 13.08 -1.24 -8.03
CA TYR A 200 13.03 -2.11 -9.21
C TYR A 200 11.65 -2.13 -9.86
N ASN A 201 10.58 -2.05 -9.07
CA ASN A 201 9.23 -1.94 -9.58
C ASN A 201 9.05 -0.65 -10.39
N SER A 202 9.39 0.52 -9.83
CA SER A 202 9.29 1.80 -10.54
C SER A 202 10.15 1.88 -11.80
N LEU A 203 11.37 1.31 -11.76
CA LEU A 203 12.28 1.31 -12.91
C LEU A 203 11.76 0.42 -14.06
N VAL A 204 11.29 -0.79 -13.75
CA VAL A 204 10.77 -1.71 -14.76
C VAL A 204 9.44 -1.22 -15.33
N VAL A 205 8.63 -0.49 -14.55
CA VAL A 205 7.36 0.09 -15.00
C VAL A 205 7.56 1.30 -15.93
N LEU A 206 8.65 2.06 -15.76
CA LEU A 206 8.92 3.26 -16.55
C LEU A 206 8.98 2.97 -18.05
N GLY A 207 9.65 1.88 -18.45
CA GLY A 207 9.79 1.49 -19.86
C GLY A 207 8.44 1.22 -20.55
N PRO A 208 7.63 0.26 -20.07
CA PRO A 208 6.29 -0.01 -20.57
C PRO A 208 5.37 1.22 -20.54
N ALA A 209 5.51 2.09 -19.53
CA ALA A 209 4.72 3.31 -19.46
C ALA A 209 5.04 4.30 -20.58
N ILE A 210 6.32 4.51 -20.91
CA ILE A 210 6.73 5.36 -22.03
C ILE A 210 6.28 4.76 -23.36
N VAL A 211 6.43 3.45 -23.52
CA VAL A 211 6.02 2.73 -24.74
C VAL A 211 4.51 2.87 -24.95
N LEU A 212 3.70 2.67 -23.91
CA LEU A 212 2.24 2.83 -24.02
C LEU A 212 1.82 4.27 -24.30
N ALA A 213 2.47 5.26 -23.68
CA ALA A 213 2.21 6.66 -23.96
C ALA A 213 2.45 6.99 -25.44
N ALA A 214 3.49 6.39 -26.04
CA ALA A 214 3.76 6.51 -27.47
C ALA A 214 2.70 5.80 -28.34
N PHE A 215 2.19 4.64 -27.92
CA PHE A 215 1.16 3.91 -28.65
C PHE A 215 -0.25 4.51 -28.55
N THR A 216 -0.57 5.22 -27.47
CA THR A 216 -1.93 5.72 -27.19
C THR A 216 -2.23 7.06 -27.88
N ASP A 217 -1.31 7.58 -28.70
CA ASP A 217 -1.33 8.95 -29.26
C ASP A 217 -1.45 10.05 -28.18
N ASP A 218 -1.28 9.69 -26.91
CA ASP A 218 -1.31 10.61 -25.79
C ASP A 218 -0.14 11.59 -25.88
N LEU A 219 1.01 11.17 -26.42
CA LEU A 219 2.12 12.08 -26.71
C LEU A 219 1.72 13.18 -27.70
N ASN A 220 0.88 12.87 -28.69
CA ASN A 220 0.40 13.86 -29.66
C ASN A 220 -0.62 14.82 -29.02
N LYS A 221 -1.52 14.33 -28.16
CA LYS A 221 -2.46 15.17 -27.40
C LYS A 221 -1.74 16.07 -26.40
N VAL A 222 -0.71 15.54 -25.75
CA VAL A 222 0.19 16.27 -24.85
C VAL A 222 0.93 17.33 -25.66
N TRP A 223 1.52 17.00 -26.80
CA TRP A 223 2.26 17.97 -27.62
C TRP A 223 1.40 19.16 -28.05
N ASN A 224 0.12 18.91 -28.36
CA ASN A 224 -0.85 19.91 -28.79
C ASN A 224 -1.63 20.55 -27.62
N TYR A 225 -1.21 20.36 -26.38
CA TYR A 225 -1.87 20.97 -25.23
C TYR A 225 -1.43 22.44 -25.08
N ASP A 226 -2.37 23.38 -25.16
CA ASP A 226 -2.06 24.81 -25.16
C ASP A 226 -1.71 25.37 -23.76
N GLY A 227 -1.98 24.62 -22.69
CA GLY A 227 -1.80 25.05 -21.30
C GLY A 227 -0.37 25.11 -20.79
N TYR A 228 0.66 24.77 -21.59
CA TYR A 228 2.07 24.87 -21.16
C TYR A 228 2.53 26.29 -20.85
N SER A 229 1.87 27.30 -21.39
CA SER A 229 2.23 28.70 -21.12
C SER A 229 1.74 29.16 -19.74
N ASP A 230 0.84 28.42 -19.10
CA ASP A 230 0.34 28.73 -17.77
C ASP A 230 1.31 28.24 -16.69
N VAL A 231 1.89 29.20 -15.97
CA VAL A 231 2.78 28.95 -14.83
C VAL A 231 2.06 28.16 -13.73
N GLY A 232 0.75 28.39 -13.56
CA GLY A 232 -0.09 27.66 -12.60
C GLY A 232 -0.16 26.16 -12.91
N PHE A 233 -0.35 25.80 -14.17
CA PHE A 233 -0.33 24.41 -14.63
C PHE A 233 1.05 23.77 -14.40
N ILE A 234 2.14 24.42 -14.82
CA ILE A 234 3.51 23.89 -14.65
C ILE A 234 3.79 23.62 -13.17
N MET A 235 3.46 24.58 -12.30
CA MET A 235 3.66 24.45 -10.86
C MET A 235 2.81 23.31 -10.27
N ALA A 236 1.55 23.17 -10.69
CA ALA A 236 0.67 22.09 -10.25
C ALA A 236 1.16 20.71 -10.72
N PHE A 237 1.66 20.60 -11.95
CA PHE A 237 2.22 19.37 -12.51
C PHE A 237 3.50 18.94 -11.80
N LEU A 238 4.42 19.88 -11.56
CA LEU A 238 5.64 19.63 -10.78
C LEU A 238 5.32 19.26 -9.33
N LEU A 239 4.37 19.97 -8.71
CA LEU A 239 3.92 19.67 -7.36
C LEU A 239 3.31 18.27 -7.27
N SER A 240 2.46 17.87 -8.21
CA SER A 240 1.93 16.51 -8.30
C SER A 240 3.06 15.47 -8.39
N SER A 241 4.06 15.73 -9.23
CA SER A 241 5.20 14.83 -9.45
C SER A 241 6.02 14.64 -8.17
N ILE A 242 6.30 15.73 -7.44
CA ILE A 242 7.02 15.70 -6.15
C ILE A 242 6.17 15.01 -5.08
N LEU A 243 4.86 15.31 -5.00
CA LEU A 243 3.95 14.69 -4.04
C LEU A 243 3.78 13.18 -4.28
N GLY A 244 3.89 12.71 -5.52
CA GLY A 244 3.96 11.28 -5.86
C GLY A 244 5.12 10.57 -5.16
N PHE A 245 6.31 11.15 -5.23
CA PHE A 245 7.47 10.65 -4.47
C PHE A 245 7.24 10.76 -2.96
N LEU A 246 6.77 11.93 -2.50
CA LEU A 246 6.57 12.22 -1.08
C LEU A 246 5.53 11.30 -0.44
N LEU A 247 4.49 10.90 -1.18
CA LEU A 247 3.52 9.90 -0.77
C LEU A 247 4.18 8.54 -0.55
N ASN A 248 4.97 8.07 -1.52
CA ASN A 248 5.66 6.78 -1.41
C ASN A 248 6.64 6.78 -0.22
N TYR A 249 7.42 7.85 -0.08
CA TYR A 249 8.34 8.03 1.03
C TYR A 249 7.64 8.11 2.39
N SER A 250 6.60 8.94 2.51
CA SER A 250 5.82 9.10 3.75
C SER A 250 5.12 7.80 4.17
N THR A 251 4.64 7.01 3.22
CA THR A 251 4.05 5.69 3.48
C THR A 251 5.07 4.73 4.09
N MET A 252 6.29 4.69 3.53
CA MET A 252 7.39 3.91 4.10
C MET A 252 7.81 4.43 5.47
N LEU A 253 7.95 5.74 5.63
CA LEU A 253 8.34 6.38 6.87
C LEU A 253 7.32 6.14 8.00
N CYS A 254 6.03 6.21 7.66
CA CYS A 254 4.94 5.88 8.57
C CYS A 254 5.00 4.40 8.95
N THR A 255 5.22 3.49 8.01
CA THR A 255 5.33 2.04 8.29
C THR A 255 6.60 1.67 9.07
N HIS A 256 7.64 2.51 9.00
CA HIS A 256 8.89 2.30 9.74
C HIS A 256 8.81 2.79 11.18
N TYR A 257 8.30 4.00 11.43
CA TYR A 257 8.19 4.55 12.79
C TYR A 257 6.90 4.15 13.51
N ASN A 258 5.83 3.92 12.76
CA ASN A 258 4.57 3.39 13.27
C ASN A 258 4.40 1.93 12.87
N SER A 259 3.48 1.24 13.53
CA SER A 259 3.08 -0.08 13.07
C SER A 259 2.32 0.03 11.75
N PRO A 260 2.32 -1.02 10.91
CA PRO A 260 1.44 -1.12 9.75
C PRO A 260 -0.03 -0.81 10.07
N LEU A 261 -0.45 -1.08 11.31
CA LEU A 261 -1.79 -0.79 11.82
C LEU A 261 -2.11 0.72 11.82
N THR A 262 -1.17 1.58 12.23
CA THR A 262 -1.36 3.03 12.21
C THR A 262 -1.51 3.54 10.78
N THR A 263 -0.71 3.02 9.84
CA THR A 263 -0.84 3.36 8.41
C THR A 263 -2.23 3.03 7.87
N THR A 264 -2.83 1.91 8.29
CA THR A 264 -4.21 1.54 7.95
C THR A 264 -5.24 2.54 8.47
N VAL A 265 -5.13 2.95 9.75
CA VAL A 265 -6.06 3.91 10.37
C VAL A 265 -5.96 5.28 9.70
N VAL A 266 -4.74 5.80 9.50
CA VAL A 266 -4.53 7.09 8.80
C VAL A 266 -5.05 7.00 7.36
N GLY A 267 -4.86 5.86 6.69
CA GLY A 267 -5.41 5.61 5.36
C GLY A 267 -6.95 5.66 5.34
N ALA A 268 -7.63 5.08 6.33
CA ALA A 268 -9.08 5.15 6.43
C ALA A 268 -9.59 6.57 6.71
N CYS A 269 -8.91 7.32 7.60
CA CYS A 269 -9.20 8.73 7.81
C CYS A 269 -9.01 9.54 6.53
N LYS A 270 -7.90 9.33 5.81
CA LYS A 270 -7.66 9.96 4.50
C LYS A 270 -8.78 9.67 3.52
N ASN A 271 -9.20 8.40 3.41
CA ASN A 271 -10.29 8.03 2.50
C ASN A 271 -11.60 8.72 2.86
N MET A 272 -11.93 8.84 4.15
CA MET A 272 -13.08 9.61 4.61
C MET A 272 -12.99 11.08 4.17
N PHE A 273 -11.82 11.72 4.38
CA PHE A 273 -11.61 13.10 3.95
C PHE A 273 -11.74 13.27 2.44
N VAL A 274 -11.10 12.40 1.64
CA VAL A 274 -11.18 12.45 0.18
C VAL A 274 -12.62 12.26 -0.32
N THR A 275 -13.40 11.36 0.29
CA THR A 275 -14.80 11.15 -0.07
C THR A 275 -15.64 12.40 0.14
N TYR A 276 -15.61 13.02 1.33
CA TYR A 276 -16.46 14.19 1.61
C TYR A 276 -15.93 15.47 0.96
N LEU A 277 -14.61 15.68 0.96
CA LEU A 277 -14.01 16.84 0.29
C LEU A 277 -14.21 16.76 -1.24
N GLY A 278 -14.19 15.56 -1.80
CA GLY A 278 -14.51 15.31 -3.21
C GLY A 278 -15.94 15.68 -3.59
N MET A 279 -16.91 15.60 -2.66
CA MET A 279 -18.28 16.07 -2.91
C MET A 279 -18.37 17.59 -2.99
N ILE A 280 -17.53 18.30 -2.22
CA ILE A 280 -17.56 19.77 -2.12
C ILE A 280 -16.73 20.42 -3.24
N ILE A 281 -15.52 19.91 -3.47
CA ILE A 281 -14.53 20.50 -4.38
C ILE A 281 -14.63 19.91 -5.79
N GLY A 282 -15.09 18.65 -5.91
CA GLY A 282 -14.95 17.88 -7.14
C GLY A 282 -15.73 18.43 -8.33
N GLY A 283 -16.83 19.17 -8.12
CA GLY A 283 -17.71 19.69 -9.18
C GLY A 283 -18.48 18.61 -9.97
N ASP A 284 -17.89 17.42 -10.10
CA ASP A 284 -18.37 16.27 -10.90
C ASP A 284 -19.35 15.37 -10.12
N TYR A 285 -19.58 15.64 -8.83
CA TYR A 285 -20.46 14.83 -7.97
C TYR A 285 -21.87 15.39 -7.95
N ILE A 286 -22.84 14.60 -8.42
CA ILE A 286 -24.26 14.94 -8.36
C ILE A 286 -24.86 14.27 -7.12
N TYR A 287 -25.38 15.08 -6.21
CA TYR A 287 -25.93 14.59 -4.96
C TYR A 287 -27.23 13.81 -5.17
N SER A 288 -27.26 12.57 -4.65
CA SER A 288 -28.49 11.83 -4.39
C SER A 288 -28.50 11.27 -2.96
N HIS A 289 -29.69 11.17 -2.36
CA HIS A 289 -29.87 10.68 -0.99
C HIS A 289 -29.41 9.23 -0.83
N VAL A 290 -29.71 8.35 -1.80
CA VAL A 290 -29.31 6.94 -1.76
C VAL A 290 -27.80 6.82 -1.95
N ASN A 291 -27.24 7.57 -2.89
CA ASN A 291 -25.80 7.61 -3.13
C ASN A 291 -25.03 8.06 -1.86
N PHE A 292 -25.44 9.18 -1.27
CA PHE A 292 -24.81 9.72 -0.06
C PHE A 292 -24.91 8.76 1.14
N LEU A 293 -26.05 8.10 1.30
CA LEU A 293 -26.24 7.09 2.34
C LEU A 293 -25.29 5.90 2.14
N GLY A 294 -25.19 5.38 0.92
CA GLY A 294 -24.26 4.30 0.58
C GLY A 294 -22.80 4.66 0.84
N LEU A 295 -22.38 5.87 0.43
CA LEU A 295 -21.04 6.39 0.69
C LEU A 295 -20.74 6.45 2.20
N SER A 296 -21.70 6.93 2.99
CA SER A 296 -21.58 7.05 4.45
C SER A 296 -21.51 5.68 5.15
N ILE A 297 -22.36 4.71 4.74
CA ILE A 297 -22.31 3.33 5.24
C ILE A 297 -20.94 2.71 4.93
N SER A 298 -20.45 2.90 3.71
CA SER A 298 -19.15 2.35 3.31
C SER A 298 -18.02 2.97 4.16
N VAL A 299 -18.07 4.28 4.40
CA VAL A 299 -17.06 5.00 5.23
C VAL A 299 -17.09 4.46 6.66
N ALA A 300 -18.27 4.31 7.26
CA ALA A 300 -18.41 3.71 8.58
C ALA A 300 -17.81 2.30 8.63
N GLY A 301 -18.12 1.45 7.64
CA GLY A 301 -17.51 0.12 7.52
C GLY A 301 -15.98 0.15 7.46
N SER A 302 -15.39 1.15 6.78
CA SER A 302 -13.93 1.30 6.68
C SER A 302 -13.28 1.72 8.00
N LEU A 303 -13.97 2.52 8.81
CA LEU A 303 -13.53 2.90 10.15
C LEU A 303 -13.62 1.70 11.10
N VAL A 304 -14.71 0.93 11.04
CA VAL A 304 -14.85 -0.31 11.81
C VAL A 304 -13.78 -1.32 11.42
N TYR A 305 -13.53 -1.55 10.12
CA TYR A 305 -12.46 -2.42 9.64
C TYR A 305 -11.08 -2.00 10.17
N SER A 306 -10.80 -0.70 10.16
CA SER A 306 -9.55 -0.15 10.67
C SER A 306 -9.42 -0.34 12.18
N TRP A 307 -10.51 -0.13 12.93
CA TRP A 307 -10.55 -0.36 14.37
C TRP A 307 -10.37 -1.84 14.72
N VAL A 308 -11.04 -2.75 14.01
CA VAL A 308 -10.90 -4.21 14.20
C VAL A 308 -9.49 -4.67 13.90
N THR A 309 -8.91 -4.17 12.81
CA THR A 309 -7.51 -4.46 12.45
C THR A 309 -6.55 -3.90 13.51
N PHE A 310 -6.80 -2.70 14.03
CA PHE A 310 -6.01 -2.06 15.07
C PHE A 310 -6.09 -2.77 16.44
N ALA A 311 -7.28 -3.23 16.83
CA ALA A 311 -7.50 -3.95 18.08
C ALA A 311 -6.81 -5.32 18.13
N ARG A 312 -6.37 -5.84 16.98
CA ARG A 312 -5.64 -7.10 16.87
C ARG A 312 -4.14 -6.86 17.05
N LYS A 313 -3.58 -7.34 18.17
CA LYS A 313 -2.14 -7.62 18.24
C LYS A 313 -1.81 -8.74 17.22
N PRO A 314 -0.75 -8.62 16.42
CA PRO A 314 -0.32 -9.76 15.60
C PRO A 314 -0.06 -10.96 16.51
N PRO A 315 -0.47 -12.18 16.14
CA PRO A 315 -0.08 -13.37 16.87
C PRO A 315 1.44 -13.42 16.86
N THR A 316 2.04 -13.46 18.05
CA THR A 316 3.46 -13.77 18.23
C THR A 316 3.72 -15.04 17.45
N THR A 317 4.47 -14.97 16.36
CA THR A 317 4.94 -16.15 15.66
C THR A 317 5.90 -16.85 16.62
N THR A 318 5.36 -17.76 17.44
CA THR A 318 6.15 -18.82 18.04
C THR A 318 6.81 -19.53 16.87
N ALA A 319 8.14 -19.41 16.80
CA ALA A 319 8.95 -20.18 15.88
C ALA A 319 8.52 -21.64 16.03
N HIS A 320 7.94 -22.21 14.97
CA HIS A 320 7.73 -23.63 14.87
C HIS A 320 9.13 -24.25 14.66
N GLY A 321 9.86 -24.42 15.76
CA GLY A 321 11.00 -25.31 15.83
C GLY A 321 10.45 -26.73 15.73
N THR A 322 10.66 -27.34 14.57
CA THR A 322 10.55 -28.78 14.35
C THR A 322 11.34 -29.53 15.43
N GLY A 323 10.70 -30.57 15.98
CA GLY A 323 11.09 -31.21 17.22
C GLY A 323 12.46 -31.88 17.25
N ILE A 324 13.01 -31.92 18.45
CA ILE A 324 13.87 -32.98 18.94
C ILE A 324 13.24 -33.43 20.27
N PRO A 325 12.81 -34.69 20.42
CA PRO A 325 12.27 -35.17 21.70
C PRO A 325 13.37 -35.20 22.77
N PRO A 326 13.02 -35.07 24.06
CA PRO A 326 14.02 -35.12 25.13
C PRO A 326 14.65 -36.51 25.15
N ALA A 327 15.98 -36.57 25.18
CA ALA A 327 16.69 -37.81 25.44
C ALA A 327 16.24 -38.34 26.81
N THR A 328 15.53 -39.46 26.80
CA THR A 328 15.24 -40.31 27.94
C THR A 328 16.56 -40.79 28.54
N SER A 329 16.99 -40.17 29.64
CA SER A 329 18.00 -40.73 30.53
C SER A 329 17.31 -41.73 31.47
N GLU A 330 17.27 -43.00 31.08
CA GLU A 330 17.03 -44.08 32.04
C GLU A 330 18.07 -45.18 31.90
N SER A 331 18.52 -45.60 33.08
CA SER A 331 19.21 -46.85 33.41
C SER A 331 20.74 -46.88 33.32
N ARG A 332 21.36 -46.49 34.43
CA ARG A 332 22.12 -47.47 35.22
C ARG A 332 22.06 -47.13 36.71
N LYS A 333 21.15 -47.81 37.40
CA LYS A 333 21.24 -48.06 38.83
C LYS A 333 21.44 -49.57 38.97
N ASN A 334 22.61 -49.99 39.43
CA ASN A 334 22.81 -51.28 40.09
C ASN A 334 23.63 -50.97 41.33
N ASP A 335 23.10 -51.41 42.45
CA ASP A 335 23.54 -51.14 43.80
C ASP A 335 24.75 -51.99 44.23
N ASP A 336 25.47 -51.45 45.21
CA ASP A 336 26.00 -52.12 46.41
C ASP A 336 27.41 -52.77 46.43
N PRO A 337 27.99 -53.05 47.64
CA PRO A 337 29.19 -52.37 48.15
C PRO A 337 30.29 -53.41 48.53
N THR A 338 31.29 -53.02 49.36
CA THR A 338 32.51 -53.77 49.77
C THR A 338 33.67 -53.67 48.74
N ALA A 339 34.96 -53.57 49.06
CA ALA A 339 35.73 -53.85 50.26
C ALA A 339 37.04 -52.99 50.22
N SER A 340 37.47 -52.41 51.34
CA SER A 340 38.69 -52.77 52.10
C SER A 340 40.07 -52.63 51.40
N LEU A 341 40.91 -51.78 52.04
CA LEU A 341 42.31 -52.00 52.43
C LEU A 341 43.47 -51.99 51.40
N HIS A 342 44.50 -51.22 51.79
CA HIS A 342 45.95 -51.30 51.57
C HIS A 342 46.57 -50.95 50.19
N GLU A 343 47.38 -49.86 50.20
CA GLU A 343 48.85 -49.79 50.08
C GLU A 343 49.62 -50.86 49.28
N PRO A 344 50.82 -50.56 48.73
CA PRO A 344 51.83 -49.62 49.23
C PRO A 344 52.13 -48.39 48.35
#